data_AF-D7DXU7-F1
#
_entry.id   AF-D7DXU7-F1
#
_cell.length_a   1.000
_cell.length_b   1.000
_cell.length_c   1.000
_cell.angle_alpha   90.00
_cell.angle_beta   90.00
_cell.angle_gamma   90.00
#
_symmetry.space_group_name_H-M   'P 1'
#
loop_
_entity.id
_entity.type
_entity.pdbx_description
1 polymer ?
#
loop_
_entity_poly.entity_id
_entity_poly.type
_entity_poly.pdbx_seq_one_letter_code
_entity_poly.pdbx_strand_id
1 'polypeptide(L)'
;MLANHTSVLFSQEPDILLLNNQGKTVGVIEVKGVTDPAGALEGYGTAKKSFEEALCINPEVQTILIANCITPEDKNRIENAPTISTYFNLTEILRETLKIYDQSLKRVFSTLYG
;
A
#
# COMPACT_ATOMS: atom_id res chain seq x y z
N MET A 1 -14.05 12.67 -4.41
CA MET A 1 -14.28 11.93 -5.68
C MET A 1 -13.50 12.64 -6.78
N LEU A 2 -12.68 11.90 -7.52
CA LEU A 2 -11.93 12.38 -8.68
C LEU A 2 -12.87 12.56 -9.88
N ALA A 3 -12.40 13.23 -10.94
CA ALA A 3 -13.21 13.53 -12.13
C ALA A 3 -13.71 12.27 -12.87
N ASN A 4 -13.06 11.12 -12.71
CA ASN A 4 -13.47 9.82 -13.24
C ASN A 4 -14.38 9.03 -12.27
N HIS A 5 -14.95 9.69 -11.26
CA HIS A 5 -15.80 9.10 -10.23
C HIS A 5 -15.14 8.08 -9.30
N THR A 6 -13.82 7.88 -9.39
CA THR A 6 -13.07 7.06 -8.43
C THR A 6 -12.72 7.88 -7.19
N SER A 7 -12.32 7.22 -6.09
CA SER A 7 -12.00 7.91 -4.83
C SER A 7 -10.81 7.30 -4.12
N VAL A 8 -10.06 8.17 -3.45
CA VAL A 8 -9.06 7.81 -2.42
C VAL A 8 -9.68 8.18 -1.09
N LEU A 9 -9.93 7.18 -0.23
CA LEU A 9 -10.60 7.35 1.05
C LEU A 9 -9.64 6.99 2.18
N PHE A 10 -9.35 7.93 3.07
CA PHE A 10 -8.56 7.68 4.28
C PHE A 10 -9.45 7.04 5.34
N SER A 11 -8.96 5.98 5.99
CA SER A 11 -9.71 5.19 6.98
C SER A 11 -8.80 4.71 8.12
N GLN A 12 -9.36 4.02 9.11
CA GLN A 12 -8.59 3.49 10.24
C GLN A 12 -7.91 2.15 9.92
N GLU A 13 -8.59 1.27 9.18
CA GLU A 13 -8.04 -0.01 8.75
C GLU A 13 -8.82 -0.48 7.49
N PRO A 14 -8.19 -0.53 6.31
CA PRO A 14 -6.80 -0.10 6.02
C PRO A 14 -6.63 1.43 6.12
N ASP A 15 -5.39 1.93 6.15
CA ASP A 15 -5.11 3.38 6.22
C ASP A 15 -5.76 4.15 5.04
N ILE A 16 -5.75 3.55 3.84
CA ILE A 16 -6.33 4.14 2.64
C ILE A 16 -7.03 3.08 1.79
N LEU A 17 -8.23 3.41 1.33
CA LEU A 17 -9.04 2.67 0.36
C LEU A 17 -9.01 3.36 -1.00
N LEU A 18 -8.81 2.57 -2.06
CA LEU A 18 -8.94 2.98 -3.45
C LEU A 18 -10.24 2.42 -4.01
N LEU A 19 -11.21 3.30 -4.27
CA LEU A 19 -12.55 2.94 -4.72
C LEU A 19 -12.71 3.25 -6.20
N ASN A 20 -13.24 2.29 -6.98
CA ASN A 20 -13.59 2.51 -8.37
C ASN A 20 -14.87 3.37 -8.51
N ASN A 21 -15.31 3.61 -9.74
CA ASN A 21 -16.51 4.42 -10.05
C ASN A 21 -17.84 3.81 -9.57
N GLN A 22 -17.84 2.56 -9.10
CA GLN A 22 -19.00 1.87 -8.51
C GLN A 22 -18.92 1.83 -6.97
N GLY A 23 -17.87 2.41 -6.37
CA GLY A 23 -17.63 2.35 -4.93
C GLY A 23 -17.04 1.02 -4.45
N LYS A 24 -16.64 0.11 -5.34
CA LYS A 24 -15.94 -1.14 -4.98
C LYS A 24 -14.48 -0.83 -4.64
N THR A 25 -13.98 -1.41 -3.56
CA THR A 25 -12.55 -1.37 -3.21
C THR A 25 -11.74 -2.18 -4.22
N VAL A 26 -10.90 -1.49 -4.99
CA VAL A 26 -9.98 -2.08 -5.98
C VAL A 26 -8.53 -2.05 -5.51
N GLY A 27 -8.23 -1.25 -4.50
CA GLY A 27 -6.93 -1.28 -3.83
C GLY A 27 -6.99 -0.80 -2.39
N VAL A 28 -5.96 -1.18 -1.62
CA VAL A 28 -5.76 -0.77 -0.25
C VAL A 28 -4.29 -0.37 -0.05
N ILE A 29 -4.05 0.65 0.77
CA ILE A 29 -2.71 1.11 1.10
C ILE A 29 -2.53 1.11 2.61
N GLU A 30 -1.42 0.56 3.07
CA GLU A 30 -0.94 0.63 4.45
C GLU A 30 0.33 1.48 4.51
N VAL A 31 0.37 2.47 5.39
CA VAL A 31 1.51 3.37 5.56
C VAL A 31 2.12 3.13 6.94
N LYS A 32 3.34 2.60 6.97
CA LYS A 32 4.09 2.34 8.21
C LYS A 32 5.26 3.30 8.34
N GLY A 33 5.05 4.32 9.17
CA GLY A 33 6.01 5.41 9.42
C GLY A 33 7.14 5.09 10.42
N VAL A 34 7.16 3.88 10.98
CA VAL A 34 8.17 3.42 11.95
C VAL A 34 9.59 3.59 11.42
N THR A 35 10.50 4.04 12.30
CA THR A 35 11.88 4.41 11.93
C THR A 35 12.93 3.40 12.39
N ASP A 36 12.61 2.56 13.39
CA ASP A 36 13.54 1.60 13.95
C ASP A 36 13.29 0.16 13.44
N PRO A 37 14.31 -0.72 13.46
CA PRO A 37 14.18 -2.09 12.96
C PRO A 37 13.16 -2.96 13.70
N ALA A 38 12.96 -2.76 15.01
CA ALA A 38 12.01 -3.57 15.78
C ALA A 38 10.57 -3.21 15.41
N GLY A 39 10.29 -1.90 15.33
CA GLY A 39 9.01 -1.39 14.87
C GLY A 39 8.70 -1.76 13.41
N ALA A 40 9.72 -1.91 12.55
CA ALA A 40 9.53 -2.32 11.15
C ALA A 40 8.89 -3.72 11.03
N LEU A 41 9.36 -4.70 11.80
CA LEU A 41 8.81 -6.06 11.82
C LEU A 41 7.36 -6.09 12.33
N GLU A 42 7.05 -5.32 13.36
CA GLU A 42 5.69 -5.17 13.88
C GLU A 42 4.78 -4.49 12.86
N GLY A 43 5.25 -3.41 12.24
CA GLY A 43 4.54 -2.67 11.21
C GLY A 43 4.20 -3.55 10.00
N TYR A 44 5.13 -4.39 9.55
CA TYR A 44 4.89 -5.39 8.51
C TYR A 44 3.80 -6.38 8.92
N GLY A 45 3.86 -6.93 10.15
CA GLY A 45 2.86 -7.87 10.64
C GLY A 45 1.45 -7.30 10.63
N THR A 46 1.29 -6.06 11.09
CA THR A 46 0.00 -5.34 11.09
C THR A 46 -0.49 -5.07 9.67
N ALA A 47 0.37 -4.59 8.78
CA ALA A 47 0.00 -4.34 7.38
C ALA A 47 -0.43 -5.63 6.67
N LYS A 48 0.32 -6.73 6.88
CA LYS A 48 -0.02 -8.03 6.32
C LYS A 48 -1.41 -8.49 6.74
N LYS A 49 -1.76 -8.35 8.02
CA LYS A 49 -3.09 -8.72 8.54
C LYS A 49 -4.21 -7.93 7.85
N SER A 50 -4.06 -6.61 7.76
CA SER A 50 -5.00 -5.72 7.04
C SER A 50 -5.17 -6.15 5.56
N PHE A 51 -4.07 -6.51 4.89
CA PHE A 51 -4.13 -7.02 3.52
C PHE A 51 -4.82 -8.37 3.38
N GLU A 52 -4.62 -9.31 4.33
CA GLU A 52 -5.31 -10.60 4.34
C GLU A 52 -6.83 -10.43 4.48
N GLU A 53 -7.27 -9.49 5.32
CA GLU A 53 -8.68 -9.14 5.47
C GLU A 53 -9.25 -8.53 4.18
N ALA A 54 -8.53 -7.61 3.54
CA ALA A 54 -8.93 -7.02 2.27
C ALA A 54 -9.04 -8.08 1.14
N LEU A 55 -8.07 -8.98 1.04
CA LEU A 55 -8.04 -10.07 0.05
C LEU A 55 -9.14 -11.11 0.29
N CYS A 56 -9.53 -11.34 1.54
CA CYS A 56 -10.66 -12.21 1.87
C CYS A 56 -11.98 -11.66 1.33
N ILE A 57 -12.15 -10.34 1.35
CA ILE A 57 -13.36 -9.65 0.84
C ILE A 57 -13.34 -9.55 -0.69
N ASN A 58 -12.18 -9.19 -1.26
CA ASN A 58 -11.99 -9.08 -2.70
C ASN A 58 -10.62 -9.67 -3.10
N PRO A 59 -10.57 -10.91 -3.61
CA PRO A 59 -9.32 -11.57 -3.99
C PRO A 59 -8.48 -10.84 -5.07
N GLU A 60 -9.10 -9.93 -5.83
CA GLU A 60 -8.43 -9.15 -6.88
C GLU A 60 -7.91 -7.79 -6.38
N VAL A 61 -8.12 -7.45 -5.11
CA VAL A 61 -7.73 -6.14 -4.55
C VAL A 61 -6.22 -5.97 -4.60
N GLN A 62 -5.77 -4.79 -5.04
CA GLN A 62 -4.35 -4.45 -5.04
C GLN A 62 -3.92 -3.98 -3.66
N THR A 63 -2.91 -4.64 -3.08
CA THR A 63 -2.38 -4.32 -1.75
C THR A 63 -1.05 -3.59 -1.88
N ILE A 64 -0.95 -2.38 -1.32
CA ILE A 64 0.21 -1.51 -1.47
C ILE A 64 0.77 -1.17 -0.09
N LEU A 65 2.01 -1.59 0.19
CA LEU A 65 2.72 -1.21 1.41
C LEU A 65 3.59 0.02 1.15
N ILE A 66 3.48 1.03 2.01
CA ILE A 66 4.41 2.17 2.04
C ILE A 66 5.10 2.17 3.40
N ALA A 67 6.39 1.83 3.44
CA ALA A 67 7.13 1.68 4.68
C ALA A 67 8.33 2.63 4.74
N ASN A 68 8.57 3.24 5.90
CA ASN A 68 9.68 4.17 6.07
C ASN A 68 11.01 3.44 6.33
N CYS A 69 11.00 2.48 7.25
CA CYS A 69 12.11 1.58 7.50
C CYS A 69 11.77 0.20 6.93
N ILE A 70 12.66 -0.36 6.11
CA ILE A 70 12.54 -1.72 5.57
C ILE A 70 13.85 -2.42 5.88
N THR A 71 13.83 -3.34 6.84
CA THR A 71 15.01 -4.14 7.17
C THR A 71 15.27 -5.19 6.08
N PRO A 72 16.48 -5.78 5.99
CA PRO A 72 16.72 -6.90 5.07
C PRO A 72 15.78 -8.08 5.30
N GLU A 73 15.38 -8.32 6.55
CA GLU A 73 14.41 -9.35 6.91
C GLU A 73 13.00 -8.99 6.42
N ASP A 74 12.53 -7.76 6.66
CA ASP A 74 11.24 -7.30 6.15
C ASP A 74 11.18 -7.39 4.64
N LYS A 75 12.25 -6.95 3.96
CA LYS A 75 12.34 -7.03 2.50
C LYS A 75 12.14 -8.46 2.01
N ASN A 76 12.85 -9.42 2.62
CA ASN A 76 12.69 -10.83 2.27
C ASN A 76 11.25 -11.32 2.49
N ARG A 77 10.63 -10.94 3.62
CA ARG A 77 9.25 -11.31 3.92
C ARG A 77 8.26 -10.69 2.93
N ILE A 78 8.43 -9.42 2.60
CA ILE A 78 7.59 -8.66 1.65
C ILE A 78 7.68 -9.26 0.25
N GLU A 79 8.89 -9.54 -0.24
CA GLU A 79 9.10 -10.07 -1.60
C GLU A 79 8.57 -11.50 -1.77
N ASN A 80 8.42 -12.25 -0.67
CA ASN A 80 7.86 -13.60 -0.67
C ASN A 80 6.38 -13.64 -0.21
N ALA A 81 5.78 -12.50 0.12
CA ALA A 81 4.40 -12.43 0.60
C ALA A 81 3.41 -12.34 -0.58
N PRO A 82 2.54 -13.35 -0.80
CA PRO A 82 1.51 -13.26 -1.84
C PRO A 82 0.44 -12.19 -1.52
N THR A 83 0.39 -11.74 -0.27
CA THR A 83 -0.56 -10.73 0.21
C THR A 83 -0.13 -9.30 -0.12
N ILE A 84 1.08 -9.08 -0.63
CA ILE A 84 1.59 -7.75 -0.98
C ILE A 84 1.78 -7.67 -2.49
N SER A 85 0.95 -6.84 -3.14
CA SER A 85 1.03 -6.66 -4.59
C SER A 85 2.23 -5.78 -4.97
N THR A 86 2.53 -4.75 -4.16
CA THR A 86 3.69 -3.85 -4.35
C THR A 86 4.04 -3.15 -3.05
N TYR A 87 5.30 -2.74 -2.91
CA TYR A 87 5.75 -1.92 -1.80
C TYR A 87 6.62 -0.75 -2.26
N PHE A 88 6.67 0.31 -1.45
CA PHE A 88 7.52 1.48 -1.67
C PHE A 88 8.19 1.92 -0.37
N ASN A 89 9.41 2.46 -0.48
CA ASN A 89 10.06 3.12 0.65
C ASN A 89 9.58 4.58 0.75
N LEU A 90 9.02 4.96 1.90
CA LEU A 90 8.47 6.30 2.13
C LEU A 90 9.56 7.39 2.05
N THR A 91 10.74 7.16 2.63
CA THR A 91 11.84 8.12 2.56
C THR A 91 12.29 8.34 1.11
N GLU A 92 12.31 7.31 0.28
CA GLU A 92 12.64 7.43 -1.15
C GLU A 92 11.59 8.23 -1.93
N ILE A 93 10.30 8.02 -1.63
CA ILE A 93 9.20 8.82 -2.20
C ILE A 93 9.36 10.30 -1.82
N LEU A 94 9.56 10.59 -0.52
CA LEU A 94 9.60 11.96 0.00
C LEU A 94 10.86 12.73 -0.39
N ARG A 95 11.96 12.04 -0.67
CA ARG A 95 13.20 12.67 -1.18
C ARG A 95 13.12 13.06 -2.66
N GLU A 96 11.94 12.94 -3.28
CA GLU A 96 11.68 13.32 -4.68
C GLU A 96 12.72 12.75 -5.65
N THR A 97 13.17 11.51 -5.42
CA THR A 97 13.90 10.81 -6.48
C THR A 97 12.88 10.56 -7.59
N LEU A 98 12.79 11.47 -8.57
CA LEU A 98 11.68 11.64 -9.52
C LEU A 98 11.08 10.32 -10.03
N LYS A 99 11.93 9.32 -10.24
CA LYS A 99 11.54 7.98 -10.70
C LYS A 99 10.63 7.22 -9.73
N ILE A 100 10.91 7.25 -8.43
CA ILE A 100 10.16 6.47 -7.42
C ILE A 100 8.84 7.16 -7.08
N TYR A 101 8.86 8.49 -7.01
CA TYR A 101 7.65 9.30 -6.87
C TYR A 101 6.68 9.07 -8.04
N ASP A 102 7.18 9.11 -9.28
CA ASP A 102 6.35 8.83 -10.45
C ASP A 102 5.84 7.39 -10.47
N GLN A 103 6.66 6.42 -10.06
CA GLN A 103 6.25 5.01 -9.99
C GLN A 103 5.15 4.78 -8.95
N SER A 104 5.26 5.40 -7.77
CA SER A 104 4.25 5.25 -6.71
C SER A 104 2.92 5.87 -7.12
N LEU A 105 2.94 7.10 -7.66
CA LEU A 105 1.74 7.74 -8.20
C LEU A 105 1.14 6.93 -9.34
N LYS A 106 1.93 6.51 -10.33
CA LYS A 106 1.44 5.70 -11.45
C LYS A 106 0.79 4.42 -10.97
N ARG A 107 1.35 3.73 -9.97
CA ARG A 107 0.75 2.50 -9.42
C ARG A 107 -0.59 2.78 -8.72
N VAL A 108 -0.66 3.82 -7.89
CA VAL A 108 -1.91 4.19 -7.20
C VAL A 108 -2.98 4.56 -8.22
N PHE A 109 -2.66 5.42 -9.18
CA PHE A 109 -3.62 5.85 -10.18
C PHE A 109 -4.00 4.73 -11.16
N SER A 110 -3.07 3.89 -11.61
CA SER A 110 -3.40 2.75 -12.49
C SER A 110 -4.38 1.77 -11.82
N THR A 111 -4.30 1.63 -10.49
CA THR A 111 -5.24 0.81 -9.72
C THR A 111 -6.66 1.38 -9.77
N LEU A 112 -6.81 2.70 -9.91
CA LEU A 112 -8.12 3.36 -10.04
C LEU A 112 -8.69 3.34 -11.46
N TYR A 113 -7.85 3.10 -12.48
CA TYR A 113 -8.26 3.08 -13.90
C TYR A 113 -8.48 1.65 -14.46
N GLY A 114 -8.28 0.61 -13.63
CA GLY A 114 -8.50 -0.79 -13.98
C GLY A 114 -9.97 -1.19 -14.08
#